data_AF-A0A3P6TQU6-F1
#
_entry.id   AF-A0A3P6TQU6-F1
#
_cell.length_a   1.000
_cell.length_b   1.000
_cell.length_c   1.000
_cell.angle_alpha   90.00
_cell.angle_beta   90.00
_cell.angle_gamma   90.00
#
_symmetry.space_group_name_H-M   'P 1'
#
loop_
_entity.id
_entity.type
_entity.pdbx_description
1 polymer ?
#
loop_
_entity_poly.entity_id
_entity_poly.type
_entity_poly.pdbx_seq_one_letter_code
_entity_poly.pdbx_strand_id
1 'polypeptide(L)'
;MFRKTDDSSSDSTDQIYESLEAIHVFALAHVLKRPIIVVSDTVLRNAKGEELSPVSFGGIYLPLECPSEQCHRSPLVLCYDSAHFSPLVPMRHDSSQMRELFDEIIPITDINRNLLPVHFAIDPGPDFSWWSDDDDASMAARLAMTDGDKLALLSEYMDLVKMDVRRGSVKKTRPIRTTQSSTGGMDKSMTLASSG
;
A
#
# COMPACT_ATOMS: atom_id res chain seq x y z
N MET A 1 3.40 59.13 19.34
CA MET A 1 2.16 58.36 19.47
C MET A 1 2.45 56.97 18.91
N PHE A 2 2.44 55.96 19.78
CA PHE A 2 2.98 54.62 19.53
C PHE A 2 2.18 53.88 18.44
N ARG A 3 2.87 53.39 17.41
CA ARG A 3 2.33 52.35 16.51
C ARG A 3 2.79 51.02 17.10
N LYS A 4 1.84 50.31 17.71
CA LYS A 4 2.01 48.96 18.23
C LYS A 4 2.16 48.02 17.03
N THR A 5 3.35 47.47 16.86
CA THR A 5 3.56 46.28 16.03
C THR A 5 3.07 45.10 16.84
N ASP A 6 1.89 44.59 16.52
CA ASP A 6 1.46 43.27 16.96
C ASP A 6 2.34 42.26 16.22
N ASP A 7 3.36 41.76 16.90
CA ASP A 7 4.09 40.58 16.48
C ASP A 7 3.15 39.38 16.69
N SER A 8 2.36 39.07 15.66
CA SER A 8 1.62 37.82 15.60
C SER A 8 2.64 36.71 15.40
N SER A 9 3.19 36.21 16.51
CA SER A 9 3.89 34.94 16.57
C SER A 9 2.95 33.87 16.00
N SER A 10 3.19 33.50 14.74
CA SER A 10 2.60 32.32 14.13
C SER A 10 3.17 31.12 14.88
N ASP A 11 2.49 30.75 15.96
CA ASP A 11 2.75 29.54 16.72
C ASP A 11 2.30 28.37 15.83
N SER A 12 3.11 28.03 14.84
CA SER A 12 3.06 26.72 14.20
C SER A 12 3.49 25.74 15.26
N THR A 13 2.54 25.36 16.13
CA THR A 13 2.72 24.23 17.02
C THR A 13 2.97 23.03 16.12
N ASP A 14 4.23 22.66 15.93
CA ASP A 14 4.62 21.41 15.31
C ASP A 14 3.97 20.30 16.14
N GLN A 15 2.78 19.87 15.72
CA GLN A 15 2.09 18.76 16.34
C GLN A 15 2.89 17.51 16.01
N ILE A 16 3.67 17.06 16.98
CA ILE A 16 4.36 15.78 16.93
C ILE A 16 3.28 14.71 17.11
N TYR A 17 2.90 14.07 16.01
CA TYR A 17 2.01 12.92 16.05
C TYR A 17 2.80 11.64 16.35
N GLU A 18 2.17 10.73 17.09
CA GLU A 18 2.72 9.40 17.31
C GLU A 18 2.63 8.54 16.05
N SER A 19 3.51 7.54 15.95
CA SER A 19 3.46 6.56 14.87
C SER A 19 2.20 5.71 14.97
N LEU A 20 1.61 5.40 13.81
CA LEU A 20 0.40 4.58 13.71
C LEU A 20 0.76 3.12 13.46
N GLU A 21 -0.02 2.22 14.06
CA GLU A 21 0.02 0.77 13.85
C GLU A 21 -1.02 0.27 12.82
N ALA A 22 -0.93 -1.00 12.42
CA ALA A 22 -1.82 -1.62 11.42
C ALA A 22 -3.32 -1.48 11.75
N ILE A 23 -3.69 -1.49 13.04
CA ILE A 23 -5.08 -1.28 13.49
C ILE A 23 -5.62 0.10 13.09
N HIS A 24 -4.77 1.12 13.01
CA HIS A 24 -5.19 2.46 12.59
C HIS A 24 -5.51 2.49 11.09
N VAL A 25 -4.81 1.69 10.28
CA VAL A 25 -5.14 1.51 8.85
C VAL A 25 -6.49 0.82 8.70
N PHE A 26 -6.76 -0.20 9.52
CA PHE A 26 -8.07 -0.86 9.57
C PHE A 26 -9.19 0.10 9.98
N ALA A 27 -8.99 0.90 11.02
CA ALA A 27 -9.95 1.93 11.43
C ALA A 27 -10.15 2.98 10.33
N LEU A 28 -9.09 3.39 9.65
CA LEU A 28 -9.17 4.32 8.52
C LEU A 28 -10.01 3.77 7.37
N ALA A 29 -9.87 2.48 7.04
CA ALA A 29 -10.69 1.83 6.01
C ALA A 29 -12.19 1.96 6.32
N HIS A 30 -12.58 1.82 7.59
CA HIS A 30 -13.95 2.00 8.06
C HIS A 30 -14.42 3.44 7.96
N VAL A 31 -13.60 4.41 8.40
CA VAL A 31 -13.90 5.84 8.30
C VAL A 31 -14.16 6.24 6.85
N LEU A 32 -13.36 5.71 5.91
CA LEU A 32 -13.49 5.97 4.49
C LEU A 32 -14.57 5.12 3.80
N LYS A 33 -15.10 4.08 4.48
CA LYS A 33 -15.91 3.00 3.89
C LYS A 33 -15.30 2.50 2.58
N ARG A 34 -13.99 2.29 2.57
CA ARG A 34 -13.21 2.00 1.36
C ARG A 34 -12.08 1.03 1.70
N PRO A 35 -11.90 -0.08 0.95
CA PRO A 35 -10.76 -0.96 1.10
C PRO A 35 -9.43 -0.21 0.98
N ILE A 36 -8.44 -0.59 1.79
CA ILE A 36 -7.08 -0.06 1.70
C ILE A 36 -6.13 -1.23 1.40
N ILE A 37 -5.31 -1.10 0.37
CA ILE A 37 -4.25 -2.06 0.04
C ILE A 37 -2.92 -1.40 0.35
N VAL A 38 -2.15 -1.99 1.26
CA VAL A 38 -0.81 -1.54 1.60
C VAL A 38 0.19 -2.48 0.96
N VAL A 39 1.03 -1.92 0.09
CA VAL A 39 2.19 -2.59 -0.48
C VAL A 39 3.39 -2.27 0.41
N SER A 40 4.03 -3.28 0.97
CA SER A 40 5.23 -3.10 1.79
C SER A 40 6.17 -4.27 1.62
N ASP A 41 7.41 -4.08 2.07
CA ASP A 41 8.29 -5.22 2.37
C ASP A 41 7.73 -6.01 3.55
N THR A 42 8.12 -7.29 3.64
CA THR A 42 7.73 -8.19 4.73
C THR A 42 8.71 -8.14 5.90
N VAL A 43 9.93 -7.63 5.68
CA VAL A 43 11.01 -7.61 6.67
C VAL A 43 11.76 -6.29 6.57
N LEU A 44 11.88 -5.59 7.70
CA LEU A 44 12.70 -4.39 7.84
C LEU A 44 14.17 -4.79 7.79
N ARG A 45 14.95 -4.09 6.97
CA ARG A 45 16.39 -4.32 6.82
C ARG A 45 17.20 -3.12 7.30
N ASN A 46 18.36 -3.38 7.90
CA ASN A 46 19.30 -2.32 8.27
C ASN A 46 20.11 -1.81 7.06
N ALA A 47 20.94 -0.78 7.24
CA ALA A 47 21.80 -0.25 6.18
C ALA A 47 22.81 -1.26 5.60
N LYS A 48 23.05 -2.40 6.27
CA LYS A 48 23.88 -3.51 5.80
C LYS A 48 23.07 -4.61 5.09
N GLY A 49 21.74 -4.46 5.01
CA GLY A 49 20.83 -5.42 4.40
C GLY A 49 20.37 -6.58 5.32
N GLU A 50 20.78 -6.57 6.59
CA GLU A 50 20.42 -7.61 7.56
C GLU A 50 18.98 -7.42 8.05
N GLU A 51 18.27 -8.53 8.21
CA GLU A 51 16.88 -8.57 8.67
C GLU A 51 16.78 -8.20 10.15
N LEU A 52 16.00 -7.15 10.46
CA LEU A 52 15.80 -6.64 11.81
C LEU A 52 14.50 -7.17 12.42
N SER A 53 13.39 -6.96 11.73
CA SER A 53 12.06 -7.28 12.25
C SER A 53 11.05 -7.48 11.13
N PRO A 54 10.00 -8.30 11.31
CA PRO A 54 8.91 -8.38 10.36
C PRO A 54 8.16 -7.05 10.26
N VAL A 55 7.66 -6.73 9.08
CA VAL A 55 6.77 -5.59 8.80
C VAL A 55 5.38 -6.14 8.50
N SER A 56 4.42 -5.80 9.36
CA SER A 56 3.06 -6.35 9.33
C SER A 56 2.01 -5.37 8.77
N PHE A 57 2.43 -4.32 8.07
CA PHE A 57 1.50 -3.40 7.38
C PHE A 57 1.04 -3.92 6.01
N GLY A 58 1.87 -4.71 5.32
CA GLY A 58 1.55 -5.19 3.98
C GLY A 58 0.30 -6.07 3.98
N GLY A 59 -0.64 -5.80 3.08
CA GLY A 59 -1.88 -6.57 2.97
C GLY A 59 -3.09 -5.74 2.60
N ILE A 60 -4.27 -6.32 2.85
CA ILE A 60 -5.57 -5.76 2.50
C ILE A 60 -6.36 -5.49 3.78
N TYR A 61 -6.89 -4.28 3.89
CA TYR A 61 -7.75 -3.83 4.99
C TYR A 61 -9.14 -3.55 4.44
N LEU A 62 -10.13 -4.31 4.93
CA LEU A 62 -11.52 -4.18 4.51
C LEU A 62 -12.34 -3.48 5.61
N PRO A 63 -13.35 -2.66 5.25
CA PRO A 63 -14.27 -2.05 6.20
C PRO A 63 -15.35 -3.06 6.65
N LEU A 64 -14.94 -4.14 7.31
CA LEU A 64 -15.78 -5.31 7.63
C LEU A 64 -16.98 -5.02 8.53
N GLU A 65 -16.91 -3.97 9.35
CA GLU A 65 -18.01 -3.52 10.21
C GLU A 65 -19.04 -2.66 9.46
N CYS A 66 -18.88 -2.46 8.16
CA CYS A 66 -19.80 -1.72 7.30
C CYS A 66 -20.39 -2.66 6.24
N PRO A 67 -21.71 -2.61 5.97
CA PRO A 67 -22.29 -3.34 4.85
C PRO A 67 -21.57 -3.01 3.54
N SER A 68 -21.24 -4.02 2.75
CA SER A 68 -20.46 -3.87 1.51
C SER A 68 -21.14 -2.96 0.48
N GLU A 69 -22.48 -2.90 0.48
CA GLU A 69 -23.27 -2.03 -0.40
C GLU A 69 -23.11 -0.54 -0.08
N GLN A 70 -22.62 -0.22 1.12
CA GLN A 70 -22.33 1.15 1.54
C GLN A 70 -20.86 1.54 1.35
N CYS A 71 -20.04 0.62 0.83
CA CYS A 71 -18.61 0.81 0.68
C CYS A 71 -18.22 1.08 -0.78
N HIS A 72 -17.17 1.89 -0.96
CA HIS A 72 -16.53 2.08 -2.25
C HIS A 72 -15.71 0.85 -2.62
N ARG A 73 -15.94 0.28 -3.81
CA ARG A 73 -15.22 -0.93 -4.27
C ARG A 73 -13.83 -0.70 -4.85
N SER A 74 -13.52 0.53 -5.25
CA SER A 74 -12.17 0.91 -5.67
C SER A 74 -11.28 1.07 -4.44
N PRO A 75 -10.17 0.33 -4.29
CA PRO A 75 -9.31 0.45 -3.12
C PRO A 75 -8.50 1.76 -3.12
N LEU A 76 -8.14 2.23 -1.93
CA LEU A 76 -7.05 3.18 -1.75
C LEU A 76 -5.74 2.39 -1.65
N VAL A 77 -4.75 2.71 -2.49
CA VAL A 77 -3.48 1.98 -2.52
C VAL A 77 -2.39 2.83 -1.87
N LEU A 78 -1.72 2.27 -0.88
CA LEU A 78 -0.60 2.87 -0.16
C LEU A 78 0.65 2.01 -0.32
N CYS A 79 1.80 2.66 -0.30
CA CYS A 79 3.10 2.04 -0.08
C CYS A 79 3.56 2.34 1.34
N TYR A 80 4.17 1.37 2.00
CA TYR A 80 4.83 1.56 3.28
C TYR A 80 6.29 1.14 3.17
N ASP A 81 7.19 2.09 3.42
CA ASP A 81 8.63 1.87 3.51
C ASP A 81 9.22 2.82 4.56
N SER A 82 10.18 2.32 5.34
CA SER A 82 10.98 3.13 6.28
C SER A 82 10.15 4.06 7.20
N ALA A 83 9.10 3.51 7.81
CA ALA A 83 8.16 4.23 8.69
C ALA A 83 7.37 5.36 8.01
N HIS A 84 7.20 5.28 6.70
CA HIS A 84 6.51 6.29 5.92
C HIS A 84 5.44 5.67 5.01
N PHE A 85 4.24 6.24 5.02
CA PHE A 85 3.17 5.90 4.08
C PHE A 85 3.18 6.85 2.89
N SER A 86 2.98 6.32 1.70
CA SER A 86 2.85 7.12 0.47
C SER A 86 1.74 6.60 -0.42
N PRO A 87 0.92 7.46 -1.03
CA PRO A 87 -0.11 6.99 -1.96
C PRO A 87 0.52 6.44 -3.23
N LEU A 88 0.02 5.29 -3.69
CA LEU A 88 0.35 4.77 -5.02
C LEU A 88 -0.73 5.23 -6.00
N VAL A 89 -0.32 6.00 -7.00
CA VAL A 89 -1.22 6.60 -7.98
C VAL A 89 -0.82 6.16 -9.38
N PRO A 90 -1.76 5.64 -10.19
CA PRO A 90 -1.49 5.29 -11.58
C PRO A 90 -1.17 6.54 -12.41
N MET A 91 -0.31 6.37 -13.41
CA MET A 91 -0.03 7.45 -14.34
C MET A 91 -1.23 7.68 -15.26
N ARG A 92 -1.60 8.96 -15.45
CA ARG A 92 -2.68 9.30 -16.38
C ARG A 92 -2.25 8.96 -17.81
N HIS A 93 -3.14 8.28 -18.54
CA HIS A 93 -2.97 8.05 -19.97
C HIS A 93 -3.90 8.99 -20.76
N ASP A 94 -3.31 9.79 -21.66
CA ASP A 94 -4.03 10.81 -22.46
C ASP A 94 -4.75 10.22 -23.68
N SER A 95 -4.38 9.02 -24.12
CA SER A 95 -5.05 8.35 -25.23
C SER A 95 -6.27 7.57 -24.75
N SER A 96 -7.46 7.94 -25.22
CA SER A 96 -8.74 7.28 -24.96
C SER A 96 -8.73 5.77 -25.24
N GLN A 97 -7.94 5.30 -26.21
CA GLN A 97 -7.77 3.86 -26.48
C GLN A 97 -7.02 3.09 -25.38
N MET A 98 -6.10 3.72 -24.64
CA MET A 98 -5.37 3.06 -23.53
C MET A 98 -6.23 3.00 -22.25
N ARG A 99 -7.19 3.91 -22.08
CA ARG A 99 -8.06 3.92 -20.89
C ARG A 99 -9.01 2.73 -20.83
N GLU A 100 -9.46 2.21 -21.97
CA GLU A 100 -10.28 0.99 -22.02
C GLU A 100 -9.45 -0.30 -21.97
N LEU A 101 -8.13 -0.22 -22.16
CA LEU A 101 -7.21 -1.35 -22.17
C LEU A 101 -6.48 -1.55 -20.83
N PHE A 102 -6.38 -0.50 -20.02
CA PHE A 102 -5.75 -0.51 -18.71
C PHE A 102 -6.74 0.02 -17.69
N ASP A 103 -7.58 -0.87 -17.17
CA ASP A 103 -8.16 -0.64 -15.85
C ASP A 103 -6.98 -0.45 -14.87
N GLU A 104 -7.12 0.52 -13.97
CA GLU A 104 -6.11 0.79 -12.94
C GLU A 104 -6.12 -0.39 -11.94
N ILE A 105 -5.33 -1.41 -12.24
CA ILE A 105 -5.28 -2.67 -11.50
C ILE A 105 -4.13 -2.71 -10.50
N ILE A 106 -4.38 -3.37 -9.37
CA ILE A 106 -3.38 -3.69 -8.35
C ILE A 106 -3.44 -5.20 -8.06
N PRO A 107 -2.31 -5.94 -8.14
CA PRO A 107 -2.30 -7.34 -7.77
C PRO A 107 -2.64 -7.52 -6.29
N ILE A 108 -3.55 -8.46 -5.99
CA ILE A 108 -3.88 -8.90 -4.63
C ILE A 108 -3.08 -10.15 -4.21
N THR A 109 -2.04 -10.50 -4.98
CA THR A 109 -1.18 -11.66 -4.72
C THR A 109 0.28 -11.27 -4.69
N ASP A 110 1.08 -12.05 -3.96
CA ASP A 110 2.53 -11.93 -3.92
C ASP A 110 3.19 -12.51 -5.20
N ILE A 111 4.53 -12.42 -5.28
CA ILE A 111 5.31 -13.00 -6.37
C ILE A 111 5.15 -14.53 -6.52
N ASN A 112 4.84 -15.21 -5.42
CA ASN A 112 4.63 -16.65 -5.36
C ASN A 112 3.18 -17.05 -5.69
N ARG A 113 2.31 -16.06 -5.95
CA ARG A 113 0.86 -16.20 -6.20
C ARG A 113 0.05 -16.58 -4.97
N ASN A 114 0.58 -16.38 -3.78
CA ASN A 114 -0.18 -16.44 -2.54
C ASN A 114 -1.03 -15.17 -2.42
N LEU A 115 -2.23 -15.30 -1.85
CA LEU A 115 -3.09 -14.16 -1.57
C LEU A 115 -2.42 -13.24 -0.53
N LEU A 116 -2.50 -11.93 -0.72
CA LEU A 116 -2.05 -10.97 0.29
C LEU A 116 -2.83 -11.19 1.60
N PRO A 117 -2.20 -10.98 2.77
CA PRO A 117 -2.89 -11.08 4.05
C PRO A 117 -4.10 -10.15 4.09
N VAL A 118 -5.26 -10.67 4.51
CA VAL A 118 -6.43 -9.84 4.83
C VAL A 118 -6.39 -9.59 6.33
N HIS A 119 -6.16 -8.33 6.71
CA HIS A 119 -5.99 -7.92 8.09
C HIS A 119 -7.32 -7.90 8.84
N PHE A 120 -7.29 -8.35 10.10
CA PHE A 120 -8.44 -8.33 11.02
C PHE A 120 -9.72 -8.97 10.46
N ALA A 121 -9.56 -10.00 9.63
CA ALA A 121 -10.67 -10.58 8.88
C ALA A 121 -11.58 -11.51 9.69
N ILE A 122 -11.24 -11.76 10.95
CA ILE A 122 -11.95 -12.66 11.86
C ILE A 122 -12.25 -11.87 13.13
N ASP A 123 -13.54 -11.74 13.45
CA ASP A 123 -14.00 -11.32 14.77
C ASP A 123 -14.37 -12.58 15.57
N PRO A 124 -13.67 -12.89 16.69
CA PRO A 124 -14.04 -14.01 17.55
C PRO A 124 -15.35 -13.77 18.32
N GLY A 125 -15.87 -12.55 18.31
CA GLY A 125 -17.12 -12.17 18.94
C GLY A 125 -16.95 -11.79 20.42
N PRO A 126 -18.02 -11.26 21.04
CA PRO A 126 -17.98 -10.69 22.38
C PRO A 126 -17.81 -11.74 23.48
N ASP A 127 -18.15 -13.00 23.21
CA ASP A 127 -18.04 -14.11 24.17
C ASP A 127 -16.63 -14.73 24.22
N PHE A 128 -15.68 -14.19 23.45
CA PHE A 128 -14.31 -14.67 23.41
C PHE A 128 -13.53 -14.24 24.66
N SER A 129 -13.04 -15.21 25.43
CA SER A 129 -12.12 -14.96 26.52
C SER A 129 -10.71 -14.88 25.98
N TRP A 130 -10.17 -13.67 25.92
CA TRP A 130 -8.72 -13.47 25.87
C TRP A 130 -8.11 -14.11 27.15
N TRP A 131 -6.81 -14.45 27.19
CA TRP A 131 -6.12 -14.96 28.40
C TRP A 131 -6.32 -16.45 28.77
N SER A 132 -6.84 -17.28 27.87
CA SER A 132 -6.82 -18.75 28.05
C SER A 132 -5.75 -19.38 27.14
N ASP A 133 -4.48 -19.15 27.49
CA ASP A 133 -3.30 -19.46 26.66
C ASP A 133 -3.24 -20.91 26.14
N ASP A 134 -3.86 -21.86 26.83
CA ASP A 134 -3.83 -23.29 26.47
C ASP A 134 -4.66 -23.63 25.21
N ASP A 135 -5.65 -22.80 24.83
CA ASP A 135 -6.56 -23.08 23.72
C ASP A 135 -6.42 -22.13 22.52
N ASP A 136 -5.65 -21.05 22.63
CA ASP A 136 -5.57 -19.96 21.64
C ASP A 136 -5.09 -20.46 20.26
N ALA A 137 -4.07 -21.31 20.20
CA ALA A 137 -3.56 -21.84 18.94
C ALA A 137 -4.57 -22.77 18.25
N SER A 138 -5.32 -23.55 19.03
CA SER A 138 -6.37 -24.43 18.52
C SER A 138 -7.57 -23.64 18.01
N MET A 139 -7.93 -22.55 18.71
CA MET A 139 -9.00 -21.65 18.32
C MET A 139 -8.62 -20.85 17.08
N ALA A 140 -7.40 -20.32 16.99
CA ALA A 140 -6.89 -19.65 15.80
C ALA A 140 -6.92 -20.57 14.58
N ALA A 141 -6.53 -21.85 14.74
CA ALA A 141 -6.61 -22.82 13.66
C ALA A 141 -8.06 -23.12 13.23
N ARG A 142 -9.00 -23.13 14.17
CA ARG A 142 -10.44 -23.33 13.87
C ARG A 142 -11.07 -22.12 13.19
N LEU A 143 -10.61 -20.91 13.51
CA LEU A 143 -11.11 -19.66 12.95
C LEU A 143 -10.39 -19.27 11.65
N ALA A 144 -9.27 -19.93 11.32
CA ALA A 144 -8.49 -19.62 10.13
C ALA A 144 -9.33 -19.75 8.85
N MET A 145 -9.49 -18.64 8.15
CA MET A 145 -10.18 -18.62 6.85
C MET A 145 -9.34 -19.28 5.77
N THR A 146 -9.99 -20.09 4.93
CA THR A 146 -9.36 -20.62 3.72
C THR A 146 -9.15 -19.49 2.71
N ASP A 147 -8.27 -19.68 1.73
CA ASP A 147 -8.08 -18.68 0.69
C ASP A 147 -9.32 -18.51 -0.20
N GLY A 148 -10.18 -19.54 -0.28
CA GLY A 148 -11.49 -19.44 -0.94
C GLY A 148 -12.44 -18.48 -0.22
N ASP A 149 -12.51 -18.58 1.11
CA ASP A 149 -13.35 -17.70 1.94
C ASP A 149 -12.86 -16.26 1.87
N LYS A 150 -11.54 -16.05 1.93
CA LYS A 150 -10.92 -14.72 1.75
C LYS A 150 -11.25 -14.14 0.38
N LEU A 151 -11.19 -14.93 -0.69
CA LEU A 151 -11.55 -14.47 -2.04
C LEU A 151 -13.03 -14.09 -2.14
N ALA A 152 -13.92 -14.86 -1.51
CA ALA A 152 -15.34 -14.54 -1.45
C ALA A 152 -15.56 -13.20 -0.73
N LEU A 153 -14.92 -13.00 0.42
CA LEU A 153 -14.96 -11.74 1.17
C LEU A 153 -14.41 -10.56 0.35
N LEU A 154 -13.26 -10.74 -0.29
CA LEU A 154 -12.67 -9.71 -1.15
C LEU A 154 -13.59 -9.34 -2.33
N SER A 155 -14.30 -10.31 -2.90
CA SER A 155 -15.24 -10.06 -4.02
C SER A 155 -16.49 -9.29 -3.62
N GLU A 156 -16.81 -9.24 -2.33
CA GLU A 156 -17.94 -8.47 -1.82
C GLU A 156 -17.60 -6.97 -1.76
N TYR A 157 -16.37 -6.66 -1.34
CA TYR A 157 -15.89 -5.29 -1.10
C TYR A 157 -15.06 -4.71 -2.25
N MET A 158 -14.60 -5.51 -3.22
CA MET A 158 -13.79 -5.05 -4.35
C MET A 158 -14.17 -5.76 -5.64
N ASP A 159 -13.95 -5.10 -6.78
CA ASP A 159 -14.15 -5.69 -8.09
C ASP A 159 -12.90 -6.49 -8.50
N LEU A 160 -13.01 -7.82 -8.48
CA LEU A 160 -11.90 -8.73 -8.76
C LEU A 160 -11.88 -9.16 -10.24
N VAL A 161 -10.71 -9.09 -10.85
CA VAL A 161 -10.46 -9.58 -12.22
C VAL A 161 -9.38 -10.65 -12.20
N LYS A 162 -9.66 -11.80 -12.81
CA LYS A 162 -8.65 -12.83 -13.03
C LYS A 162 -7.85 -12.50 -14.28
N MET A 163 -6.53 -12.36 -14.13
CA MET A 163 -5.62 -12.07 -15.22
C MET A 163 -4.58 -13.17 -15.41
N ASP A 164 -4.42 -13.62 -16.65
CA ASP A 164 -3.38 -14.59 -17.00
C ASP A 164 -2.02 -13.90 -17.19
N VAL A 165 -1.24 -13.86 -16.11
CA VAL A 165 0.12 -13.31 -16.15
C VAL A 165 1.10 -14.35 -16.70
N ARG A 166 1.66 -14.08 -17.90
CA ARG A 166 2.77 -14.87 -18.46
C ARG A 166 4.01 -14.71 -17.57
N ARG A 167 4.57 -15.80 -17.05
CA ARG A 167 5.87 -15.79 -16.35
C ARG A 167 6.95 -15.35 -17.35
N GLY A 168 7.62 -14.24 -17.07
CA GLY A 168 8.76 -13.76 -17.86
C GLY A 168 8.39 -12.81 -19.00
N SER A 169 8.17 -11.55 -18.68
CA SER A 169 8.43 -10.46 -19.63
C SER A 169 9.44 -9.52 -18.99
N VAL A 170 10.73 -9.89 -19.08
CA VAL A 170 11.81 -8.92 -18.98
C VAL A 170 11.70 -8.04 -20.22
N LYS A 171 10.71 -7.14 -20.25
CA LYS A 171 10.75 -6.04 -21.21
C LYS A 171 11.91 -5.18 -20.75
N LYS A 172 13.04 -5.31 -21.47
CA LYS A 172 14.15 -4.38 -21.40
C LYS A 172 13.56 -2.98 -21.24
N THR A 173 13.81 -2.35 -20.09
CA THR A 173 13.48 -0.94 -19.88
C THR A 173 14.03 -0.20 -21.09
N ARG A 174 13.15 0.35 -21.93
CA ARG A 174 13.59 1.21 -23.01
C ARG A 174 14.25 2.41 -22.32
N PRO A 175 15.50 2.76 -22.65
CA PRO A 175 16.10 3.97 -22.13
C PRO A 175 15.19 5.13 -22.48
N ILE A 176 14.95 6.01 -21.51
CA ILE A 176 14.25 7.29 -21.73
C ILE A 176 15.00 8.00 -22.86
N ARG A 177 14.34 8.18 -24.00
CA ARG A 177 14.88 8.96 -25.11
C ARG A 177 14.76 10.42 -24.72
N THR A 178 15.85 11.00 -24.22
CA THR A 178 15.96 12.44 -23.99
C THR A 178 15.72 13.15 -25.32
N THR A 179 14.63 13.87 -25.43
CA THR A 179 14.36 14.77 -26.56
C THR A 179 15.32 15.95 -26.44
N GLN A 180 16.47 15.88 -27.11
CA GLN A 180 17.27 17.06 -27.36
C GLN A 180 16.52 17.93 -28.38
N SER A 181 16.10 19.09 -27.91
CA SER A 181 15.72 20.21 -28.75
C SER A 181 16.90 20.58 -29.65
N SER A 182 16.59 20.75 -30.93
CA SER A 182 17.48 21.30 -31.94
C SER A 182 18.00 22.67 -31.53
N THR A 183 19.30 22.81 -31.28
CA THR A 183 20.12 23.96 -31.66
C THR A 183 21.59 23.49 -31.68
N GLY A 184 22.30 23.82 -32.76
CA GLY A 184 23.52 23.14 -33.16
C GLY A 184 24.77 23.47 -32.35
N GLY A 185 25.82 22.71 -32.63
CA GLY A 185 27.20 23.13 -32.39
C GLY A 185 28.05 22.15 -31.58
N MET A 186 28.75 21.27 -32.30
CA MET A 186 30.12 20.80 -32.04
C MET A 186 30.36 19.76 -30.93
N ASP A 187 31.11 18.73 -31.32
CA ASP A 187 31.60 17.60 -30.55
C ASP A 187 32.38 17.98 -29.28
N LYS A 188 32.24 17.15 -28.23
CA LYS A 188 33.34 16.50 -27.51
C LYS A 188 32.82 15.56 -26.41
N SER A 189 33.19 14.28 -26.53
CA SER A 189 33.19 13.29 -25.45
C SER A 189 34.02 13.76 -24.26
N MET A 190 33.69 13.29 -23.05
CA MET A 190 34.67 12.79 -22.04
C MET A 190 33.92 12.12 -20.88
N THR A 191 34.27 10.86 -20.66
CA THR A 191 33.98 10.00 -19.51
C THR A 191 34.79 10.46 -18.29
N LEU A 192 34.21 10.53 -17.10
CA LEU A 192 34.96 10.39 -15.85
C LEU A 192 34.14 9.59 -14.83
N ALA A 193 34.62 8.38 -14.56
CA ALA A 193 34.31 7.63 -13.36
C ALA A 193 34.99 8.33 -12.17
N SER A 194 34.30 8.43 -11.05
CA SER A 194 34.90 8.79 -9.76
C SER A 194 34.69 7.63 -8.81
N SER A 195 35.76 6.89 -8.58
CA SER A 195 35.95 6.10 -7.37
C SER A 195 36.44 7.04 -6.27
N GLY A 196 35.80 6.96 -5.11
CA GLY A 196 36.21 7.55 -3.84
C GLY A 196 35.47 6.79 -2.75
#